data_AF-Q1PG83-F1
#
_entry.id   AF-Q1PG83-F1
#
_cell.length_a   1.000
_cell.length_b   1.000
_cell.length_c   1.000
_cell.angle_alpha   90.00
_cell.angle_beta   90.00
_cell.angle_gamma   90.00
#
_symmetry.space_group_name_H-M   'P 1'
#
loop_
_entity.id
_entity.type
_entity.pdbx_description
1 polymer ?
#
loop_
_entity_poly.entity_id
_entity_poly.type
_entity_poly.pdbx_seq_one_letter_code
_entity_poly.pdbx_strand_id
1 'polypeptide(L)'
;VSALWFLWYVKQCGGTMRIFSTTNGGQERKFVGGSGQISECMARELGDRVKLQSPAYRIDQSGDMVVVGTVDKQTYTAKYVIVATPPGLNLKMHFNPELPPLRNQLIHRVPMGSVIKCMVYYKENFWRKKGYCGSMVIEEEGAPISLTLDDTKPDGAVPAIMGFILARKCRKLSELTKEERLKRICEIYSRVLGTEEALHPVHYEEKNWCEE
;
A
#
# COMPACT_ATOMS: atom_id res chain seq x y z
N VAL A 1 -14.35 11.71 -2.61
CA VAL A 1 -14.05 11.04 -3.89
C VAL A 1 -15.20 11.29 -4.86
N SER A 2 -14.93 11.47 -6.16
CA SER A 2 -16.00 11.61 -7.16
C SER A 2 -16.82 10.33 -7.23
N ALA A 3 -18.16 10.43 -7.23
CA ALA A 3 -19.05 9.29 -7.31
C ALA A 3 -18.85 8.50 -8.63
N LEU A 4 -18.71 9.21 -9.75
CA LEU A 4 -18.43 8.60 -11.05
C LEU A 4 -17.14 7.77 -11.02
N TRP A 5 -16.07 8.34 -10.46
CA TRP A 5 -14.79 7.63 -10.34
C TRP A 5 -14.90 6.39 -9.45
N PHE A 6 -15.62 6.49 -8.33
CA PHE A 6 -15.79 5.35 -7.42
C PHE A 6 -16.59 4.22 -8.07
N LEU A 7 -17.70 4.54 -8.77
CA LEU A 7 -18.48 3.57 -9.52
C LEU A 7 -17.65 2.90 -10.62
N TRP A 8 -16.87 3.69 -11.35
CA TRP A 8 -15.93 3.17 -12.34
C TRP A 8 -14.89 2.24 -11.70
N TYR A 9 -14.32 2.63 -10.55
CA TYR A 9 -13.28 1.85 -9.84
C TYR A 9 -13.82 0.50 -9.37
N VAL A 10 -15.03 0.46 -8.81
CA VAL A 10 -15.68 -0.80 -8.43
C VAL A 10 -16.00 -1.66 -9.67
N LYS A 11 -16.52 -1.05 -10.73
CA LYS A 11 -16.85 -1.76 -11.98
C LYS A 11 -15.62 -2.42 -12.60
N GLN A 12 -14.49 -1.71 -12.71
CA GLN A 12 -13.28 -2.25 -13.35
C GLN A 12 -12.62 -3.36 -12.52
N CYS A 13 -12.88 -3.43 -11.21
CA CYS A 13 -12.53 -4.59 -10.37
C CYS A 13 -13.49 -5.79 -10.51
N GLY A 14 -14.47 -5.75 -11.42
CA GLY A 14 -15.45 -6.83 -11.60
C GLY A 14 -16.68 -6.72 -10.68
N GLY A 15 -16.95 -5.55 -10.10
CA GLY A 15 -18.14 -5.28 -9.29
C GLY A 15 -17.93 -5.47 -7.78
N THR A 16 -18.98 -5.17 -7.01
CA THR A 16 -18.95 -5.12 -5.53
C THR A 16 -18.54 -6.44 -4.89
N MET A 17 -19.09 -7.56 -5.37
CA MET A 17 -18.76 -8.88 -4.82
C MET A 17 -17.29 -9.23 -5.07
N ARG A 18 -16.78 -8.98 -6.28
CA ARG A 18 -15.41 -9.35 -6.65
C ARG A 18 -14.37 -8.53 -5.88
N ILE A 19 -14.60 -7.23 -5.71
CA ILE A 19 -13.65 -6.34 -5.06
C ILE A 19 -13.58 -6.55 -3.53
N PHE A 20 -14.64 -7.05 -2.90
CA PHE A 20 -14.72 -7.17 -1.44
C PHE A 20 -14.50 -8.58 -0.87
N SER A 21 -14.68 -9.63 -1.69
CA SER A 21 -14.66 -11.02 -1.19
C SER A 21 -13.24 -11.58 -1.07
N THR A 22 -12.96 -12.33 0.00
CA THR A 22 -11.78 -13.18 0.08
C THR A 22 -11.89 -14.36 -0.88
N THR A 23 -12.77 -15.32 -0.62
CA THR A 23 -12.97 -16.45 -1.53
C THR A 23 -13.57 -15.95 -2.85
N ASN A 24 -12.95 -16.31 -3.98
CA ASN A 24 -13.39 -15.88 -5.31
C ASN A 24 -13.38 -14.35 -5.47
N GLY A 25 -12.46 -13.64 -4.81
CA GLY A 25 -12.35 -12.19 -4.93
C GLY A 25 -10.93 -11.66 -4.77
N GLY A 26 -10.84 -10.34 -4.60
CA GLY A 26 -9.56 -9.61 -4.65
C GLY A 26 -8.58 -9.95 -3.53
N GLN A 27 -9.06 -10.52 -2.43
CA GLN A 27 -8.26 -10.83 -1.24
C GLN A 27 -7.90 -12.32 -1.12
N GLU A 28 -8.19 -13.15 -2.13
CA GLU A 28 -8.13 -14.61 -2.03
C GLU A 28 -6.73 -15.16 -1.71
N ARG A 29 -5.68 -14.53 -2.26
CA ARG A 29 -4.34 -15.13 -2.31
C ARG A 29 -3.25 -14.12 -1.97
N LYS A 30 -2.15 -14.67 -1.46
CA LYS A 30 -0.88 -13.98 -1.23
C LYS A 30 0.24 -14.79 -1.88
N PHE A 31 1.32 -14.13 -2.25
CA PHE A 31 2.54 -14.79 -2.72
C PHE A 31 3.32 -15.35 -1.52
N VAL A 32 3.71 -16.62 -1.59
CA VAL A 32 4.65 -17.22 -0.65
C VAL A 32 6.00 -16.54 -0.83
N GLY A 33 6.55 -15.96 0.26
CA GLY A 33 7.78 -15.15 0.22
C GLY A 33 7.55 -13.64 -0.01
N GLY A 34 6.32 -13.23 -0.33
CA GLY A 34 5.92 -11.82 -0.43
C GLY A 34 5.94 -11.26 -1.87
N SER A 35 5.09 -10.26 -2.13
CA SER A 35 4.92 -9.72 -3.49
C SER A 35 6.11 -8.91 -4.01
N GLY A 36 7.02 -8.47 -3.13
CA GLY A 36 8.27 -7.78 -3.52
C GLY A 36 9.15 -8.62 -4.45
N GLN A 37 9.05 -9.95 -4.34
CA GLN A 37 9.80 -10.90 -5.17
C GLN A 37 9.55 -10.70 -6.67
N ILE A 38 8.37 -10.22 -7.09
CA ILE A 38 8.09 -9.95 -8.50
C ILE A 38 9.09 -8.92 -9.04
N SER A 39 9.19 -7.77 -8.38
CA SER A 39 10.10 -6.70 -8.77
C SER A 39 11.56 -7.11 -8.58
N GLU A 40 11.90 -7.81 -7.50
CA GLU A 40 13.26 -8.26 -7.21
C GLU A 40 13.77 -9.28 -8.23
N CYS A 41 12.94 -10.24 -8.64
CA CYS A 41 13.27 -11.22 -9.67
C CYS A 41 13.46 -10.55 -11.04
N MET A 42 12.54 -9.67 -11.44
CA MET A 42 12.69 -8.90 -12.69
C MET A 42 13.97 -8.04 -12.67
N ALA A 43 14.27 -7.39 -11.55
CA ALA A 43 15.49 -6.60 -11.41
C ALA A 43 16.75 -7.47 -11.53
N ARG A 44 16.74 -8.68 -10.97
CA ARG A 44 17.85 -9.63 -11.09
C ARG A 44 18.08 -10.08 -12.53
N GLU A 45 17.02 -10.35 -13.29
CA GLU A 45 17.12 -10.70 -14.71
C GLU A 45 17.65 -9.55 -15.57
N LEU A 46 17.23 -8.32 -15.25
CA LEU A 46 17.70 -7.11 -15.94
C LEU A 46 19.14 -6.73 -15.57
N GLY A 47 19.61 -7.14 -14.39
CA GLY A 47 20.97 -6.92 -13.90
C GLY A 47 21.27 -5.43 -13.72
N ASP A 48 22.40 -5.00 -14.27
CA ASP A 48 22.90 -3.63 -14.18
C ASP A 48 22.02 -2.59 -14.91
N ARG A 49 21.04 -3.02 -15.70
CA ARG A 49 20.07 -2.13 -16.36
C ARG A 49 19.13 -1.44 -15.37
N VAL A 50 18.95 -2.01 -14.17
CA VAL A 50 18.19 -1.36 -13.10
C VAL A 50 19.11 -0.43 -12.31
N LYS A 51 18.80 0.86 -12.35
CA LYS A 51 19.55 1.90 -11.63
C LYS A 51 18.75 2.33 -10.39
N LEU A 52 19.12 1.78 -9.24
CA LEU A 52 18.56 2.19 -7.95
C LEU A 52 19.12 3.56 -7.53
N GLN A 53 18.43 4.23 -6.60
CA GLN A 53 18.84 5.56 -6.09
C GLN A 53 19.10 6.59 -7.19
N SER A 54 18.40 6.49 -8.32
CA SER A 54 18.54 7.41 -9.46
C SER A 54 17.19 8.10 -9.76
N PRO A 55 16.71 9.01 -8.90
CA PRO A 55 15.45 9.71 -9.14
C PRO A 55 15.55 10.58 -10.39
N ALA A 56 14.71 10.32 -11.38
CA ALA A 56 14.59 11.19 -12.55
C ALA A 56 13.92 12.51 -12.14
N TYR A 57 14.53 13.63 -12.51
CA TYR A 57 14.00 14.97 -12.22
C TYR A 57 13.78 15.80 -13.48
N ARG A 58 14.31 15.38 -14.64
CA ARG A 58 14.14 16.07 -15.92
C ARG A 58 13.93 15.07 -17.05
N ILE A 59 12.99 15.37 -17.94
CA ILE A 59 12.77 14.66 -19.20
C ILE A 59 12.73 15.69 -20.33
N ASP A 60 13.67 15.60 -21.27
CA ASP A 60 13.80 16.50 -22.41
C ASP A 60 13.62 15.74 -23.73
N GLN A 61 12.63 16.16 -24.52
CA GLN A 61 12.23 15.58 -25.80
C GLN A 61 12.35 16.61 -26.94
N SER A 62 13.15 17.66 -26.77
CA SER A 62 13.30 18.72 -27.77
C SER A 62 14.20 18.34 -28.96
N GLY A 63 15.01 17.27 -28.83
CA GLY A 63 15.86 16.74 -29.89
C GLY A 63 15.40 15.39 -30.42
N ASP A 64 16.24 14.75 -31.25
CA ASP A 64 15.94 13.46 -31.90
C ASP A 64 15.85 12.28 -30.93
N MET A 65 16.48 12.41 -29.76
CA MET A 65 16.48 11.42 -28.69
C MET A 65 15.97 12.08 -27.41
N VAL A 66 15.27 11.31 -26.57
CA VAL A 66 14.84 11.76 -25.25
C VAL A 66 16.03 11.71 -24.30
N VAL A 67 16.24 12.80 -23.56
CA VAL A 67 17.28 12.93 -22.53
C VAL A 67 16.63 12.94 -21.15
N VAL A 68 17.03 12.01 -20.29
CA VAL A 68 16.55 11.91 -18.90
C VAL A 68 17.68 12.29 -17.96
N GLY A 69 17.45 13.33 -17.16
CA GLY A 69 18.36 13.77 -16.10
C GLY A 69 17.93 13.25 -14.73
N THR A 70 18.90 12.81 -13.93
CA THR A 70 18.69 12.29 -12.57
C THR A 70 19.34 13.19 -11.51
N VAL A 71 18.85 13.12 -10.27
CA VAL A 71 19.29 13.99 -9.17
C VAL A 71 20.79 13.82 -8.85
N ASP A 72 21.32 12.60 -9.04
CA ASP A 72 22.74 12.27 -8.92
C ASP A 72 23.59 12.72 -10.12
N LYS A 73 23.05 13.63 -10.96
CA LYS A 73 23.71 14.25 -12.12
C LYS A 73 24.07 13.27 -13.25
N GLN A 74 23.43 12.11 -13.28
CA GLN A 74 23.54 11.20 -14.43
C GLN A 74 22.57 11.61 -15.53
N THR A 75 22.93 11.25 -16.75
CA THR A 75 22.13 11.52 -17.95
C THR A 75 21.99 10.23 -18.76
N TYR A 76 20.76 9.92 -19.13
CA TYR A 76 20.43 8.78 -19.98
C TYR A 76 19.77 9.27 -21.26
N THR A 77 20.10 8.65 -22.39
CA THR A 77 19.48 8.96 -23.69
C THR A 77 18.74 7.73 -24.22
N ALA A 78 17.55 7.94 -24.77
CA ALA A 78 16.70 6.87 -25.27
C ALA A 78 15.81 7.34 -26.43
N LYS A 79 15.35 6.40 -27.26
CA LYS A 79 14.36 6.71 -28.31
C LYS A 79 12.98 7.01 -27.73
N TYR A 80 12.66 6.40 -26.60
CA TYR A 80 11.37 6.52 -25.91
C TYR A 80 11.56 6.46 -24.40
N VAL A 81 10.63 7.04 -23.65
CA VAL A 81 10.58 6.98 -22.18
C VAL A 81 9.20 6.51 -21.73
N ILE A 82 9.19 5.58 -20.77
CA ILE A 82 7.98 5.16 -20.07
C ILE A 82 8.02 5.73 -18.65
N VAL A 83 7.07 6.61 -18.33
CA VAL A 83 6.91 7.14 -16.97
C VAL A 83 5.95 6.23 -16.20
N ALA A 84 6.51 5.30 -15.43
CA ALA A 84 5.77 4.29 -14.67
C ALA A 84 5.51 4.68 -13.19
N THR A 85 5.57 5.97 -12.87
CA THR A 85 5.28 6.51 -11.53
C THR A 85 3.83 6.98 -11.39
N PRO A 86 3.27 7.02 -10.16
CA PRO A 86 1.97 7.64 -9.92
C PRO A 86 1.92 9.07 -10.48
N PRO A 87 0.78 9.52 -11.06
CA PRO A 87 0.70 10.81 -11.72
C PRO A 87 1.13 12.00 -10.84
N GLY A 88 0.81 11.98 -9.54
CA GLY A 88 1.21 13.03 -8.60
C GLY A 88 2.73 13.14 -8.41
N LEU A 89 3.50 12.07 -8.60
CA LEU A 89 4.96 12.12 -8.54
C LEU A 89 5.59 12.76 -9.78
N ASN A 90 4.86 12.85 -10.90
CA ASN A 90 5.35 13.50 -12.10
C ASN A 90 5.53 15.02 -11.88
N LEU A 91 4.91 15.60 -10.84
CA LEU A 91 5.15 16.98 -10.40
C LEU A 91 6.59 17.22 -9.91
N LYS A 92 7.32 16.15 -9.55
CA LYS A 92 8.74 16.21 -9.17
C LYS A 92 9.67 16.22 -10.38
N MET A 93 9.14 16.17 -11.61
CA MET A 93 9.90 16.14 -12.86
C MET A 93 9.65 17.40 -13.69
N HIS A 94 10.73 17.97 -14.25
CA HIS A 94 10.68 19.04 -15.24
C HIS A 94 10.61 18.43 -16.64
N PHE A 95 9.59 18.81 -17.41
CA PHE A 95 9.41 18.35 -18.78
C PHE A 95 9.80 19.45 -19.77
N ASN A 96 10.58 19.11 -20.79
CA ASN A 96 10.87 19.97 -21.92
C ASN A 96 10.56 19.23 -23.24
N PRO A 97 9.68 19.73 -24.14
CA PRO A 97 8.76 20.83 -23.90
C PRO A 97 7.82 20.55 -22.71
N GLU A 98 7.15 21.59 -22.22
CA GLU A 98 6.17 21.45 -21.14
C GLU A 98 5.07 20.43 -21.48
N LEU A 99 4.52 19.78 -20.45
CA LEU A 99 3.40 18.86 -20.65
C LEU A 99 2.19 19.62 -21.21
N PRO A 100 1.40 19.00 -22.12
CA PRO A 100 0.18 19.60 -22.61
C PRO A 100 -0.73 20.07 -21.45
N PRO A 101 -1.44 21.22 -21.57
CA PRO A 101 -2.15 21.83 -20.46
C PRO A 101 -3.09 20.89 -19.69
N LEU A 102 -3.81 20.01 -20.40
CA LEU A 102 -4.71 19.02 -19.78
C LEU A 102 -3.95 18.00 -18.92
N ARG A 103 -2.79 17.54 -19.39
CA ARG A 103 -1.95 16.61 -18.63
C ARG A 103 -1.31 17.29 -17.43
N ASN A 104 -0.81 18.51 -17.60
CA ASN A 104 -0.26 19.31 -16.52
C ASN A 104 -1.31 19.52 -15.41
N GLN A 105 -2.53 19.89 -15.79
CA GLN A 105 -3.65 20.04 -14.87
C GLN A 105 -4.09 18.75 -14.17
N LEU A 106 -4.03 17.61 -14.86
CA LEU A 106 -4.41 16.31 -14.32
C LEU A 106 -3.48 15.89 -13.18
N ILE A 107 -2.16 15.98 -13.37
CA ILE A 107 -1.17 15.49 -12.39
C ILE A 107 -1.24 16.24 -11.04
N HIS A 108 -1.82 17.45 -11.02
CA HIS A 108 -2.10 18.22 -9.80
C HIS A 108 -3.39 17.80 -9.06
N ARG A 109 -4.31 17.07 -9.70
CA ARG A 109 -5.69 16.85 -9.20
C ARG A 109 -6.03 15.40 -8.89
N VAL A 110 -5.02 14.56 -8.73
CA VAL A 110 -5.16 13.11 -8.49
C VAL A 110 -4.40 12.67 -7.23
N PRO A 111 -4.84 13.11 -6.04
CA PRO A 111 -4.18 12.76 -4.78
C PRO A 111 -4.29 11.26 -4.49
N MET A 112 -3.29 10.71 -3.80
CA MET A 112 -3.30 9.34 -3.30
C MET A 112 -4.14 9.20 -2.03
N GLY A 113 -4.60 7.98 -1.76
CA GLY A 113 -5.26 7.63 -0.49
C GLY A 113 -4.28 7.64 0.69
N SER A 114 -4.82 7.58 1.91
CA SER A 114 -4.05 7.53 3.15
C SER A 114 -4.27 6.20 3.85
N VAL A 115 -3.20 5.45 4.12
CA VAL A 115 -3.27 4.15 4.80
C VAL A 115 -2.01 3.86 5.62
N ILE A 116 -2.20 3.35 6.83
CA ILE A 116 -1.17 2.63 7.58
C ILE A 116 -1.56 1.15 7.56
N LYS A 117 -0.64 0.30 7.11
CA LYS A 117 -0.81 -1.16 7.17
C LYS A 117 -0.11 -1.65 8.44
N CYS A 118 -0.85 -2.38 9.28
CA CYS A 118 -0.42 -2.84 10.58
C CYS A 118 -0.43 -4.37 10.62
N MET A 119 0.60 -5.00 11.17
CA MET A 119 0.70 -6.45 11.37
C MET A 119 1.03 -6.71 12.84
N VAL A 120 0.08 -7.30 13.56
CA VAL A 120 0.24 -7.66 14.98
C VAL A 120 0.46 -9.16 15.07
N TYR A 121 1.56 -9.57 15.69
CA TYR A 121 1.98 -10.97 15.77
C TYR A 121 1.69 -11.55 17.15
N TYR A 122 1.31 -12.81 17.18
CA TYR A 122 0.95 -13.53 18.39
C TYR A 122 1.68 -14.87 18.49
N LYS A 123 1.79 -15.39 19.71
CA LYS A 123 2.39 -16.71 19.95
C LYS A 123 1.57 -17.83 19.31
N GLU A 124 0.25 -17.70 19.35
CA GLU A 124 -0.70 -18.70 18.86
C GLU A 124 -1.79 -18.07 18.01
N ASN A 125 -2.37 -18.87 17.11
CA ASN A 125 -3.51 -18.46 16.30
C ASN A 125 -4.83 -18.67 17.09
N PHE A 126 -4.98 -17.88 18.17
CA PHE A 126 -6.04 -18.05 19.15
C PHE A 126 -7.45 -17.78 18.58
N TRP A 127 -7.57 -16.88 17.59
CA TRP A 127 -8.85 -16.57 16.96
C TRP A 127 -9.45 -17.79 16.25
N ARG A 128 -8.62 -18.64 15.63
CA ARG A 128 -9.09 -19.89 15.01
C ARG A 128 -9.64 -20.88 16.04
N LYS A 129 -9.04 -20.98 17.23
CA LYS A 129 -9.55 -21.83 18.33
C LYS A 129 -10.96 -21.40 18.79
N LYS A 130 -11.30 -20.13 18.58
CA LYS A 130 -12.64 -19.56 18.84
C LYS A 130 -13.59 -19.63 17.64
N GLY A 131 -13.19 -20.27 16.54
CA GLY A 131 -14.00 -20.38 15.33
C GLY A 131 -13.95 -19.16 14.40
N TYR A 132 -13.05 -18.20 14.64
CA TYR A 132 -12.88 -17.03 13.78
C TYR A 132 -11.77 -17.22 12.75
N CYS A 133 -11.98 -16.70 11.54
CA CYS A 133 -10.98 -16.75 10.46
C CYS A 133 -9.96 -15.59 10.50
N GLY A 134 -10.05 -14.68 11.47
CA GLY A 134 -9.19 -13.48 11.57
C GLY A 134 -9.63 -12.29 10.70
N SER A 135 -10.70 -12.46 9.92
CA SER A 135 -11.34 -11.35 9.19
C SER A 135 -12.34 -10.62 10.09
N MET A 136 -12.14 -9.32 10.27
CA MET A 136 -13.02 -8.46 11.07
C MET A 136 -13.38 -7.22 10.26
N VAL A 137 -14.67 -6.86 10.26
CA VAL A 137 -15.17 -5.56 9.77
C VAL A 137 -15.57 -4.77 11.00
N ILE A 138 -14.85 -3.68 11.28
CA ILE A 138 -15.00 -2.91 12.50
C ILE A 138 -15.51 -1.53 12.13
N GLU A 139 -16.79 -1.31 12.41
CA GLU A 139 -17.50 -0.05 12.16
C GLU A 139 -17.56 0.88 13.38
N GLU A 140 -16.97 0.46 14.51
CA GLU A 140 -16.90 1.26 15.74
C GLU A 140 -16.22 2.62 15.48
N GLU A 141 -16.92 3.68 15.86
CA GLU A 141 -16.37 5.04 15.82
C GLU A 141 -15.21 5.17 16.82
N GLY A 142 -14.07 5.67 16.35
CA GLY A 142 -12.85 5.78 17.17
C GLY A 142 -11.94 4.55 17.14
N ALA A 143 -12.41 3.38 16.68
CA ALA A 143 -11.53 2.22 16.48
C ALA A 143 -10.42 2.53 15.46
N PRO A 144 -9.14 2.19 15.72
CA PRO A 144 -8.05 2.51 14.81
C PRO A 144 -8.12 1.74 13.49
N ILE A 145 -8.55 0.47 13.54
CA ILE A 145 -8.64 -0.45 12.42
C ILE A 145 -10.09 -0.59 11.96
N SER A 146 -10.30 -0.70 10.65
CA SER A 146 -11.63 -0.95 10.06
C SER A 146 -11.77 -2.32 9.43
N LEU A 147 -10.68 -2.89 8.91
CA LEU A 147 -10.68 -4.18 8.23
C LEU A 147 -9.44 -4.96 8.62
N THR A 148 -9.61 -6.25 8.91
CA THR A 148 -8.50 -7.17 9.15
C THR A 148 -8.58 -8.43 8.30
N LEU A 149 -7.45 -9.10 8.13
CA LEU A 149 -7.34 -10.47 7.63
C LEU A 149 -6.28 -11.22 8.45
N ASP A 150 -6.40 -12.55 8.51
CA ASP A 150 -5.35 -13.42 9.02
C ASP A 150 -4.11 -13.35 8.11
N ASP A 151 -2.94 -13.08 8.70
CA ASP A 151 -1.65 -12.97 8.03
C ASP A 151 -0.66 -14.09 8.43
N THR A 152 -1.16 -15.12 9.12
CA THR A 152 -0.40 -16.32 9.49
C THR A 152 0.23 -16.98 8.26
N LYS A 153 1.43 -17.53 8.41
CA LYS A 153 2.12 -18.20 7.30
C LYS A 153 1.37 -19.47 6.87
N PRO A 154 1.53 -19.92 5.62
CA PRO A 154 0.76 -21.06 5.09
C PRO A 154 0.97 -22.38 5.86
N ASP A 155 2.12 -22.56 6.48
CA ASP A 155 2.47 -23.69 7.36
C ASP A 155 1.89 -23.57 8.79
N GLY A 156 1.15 -22.49 9.07
CA GLY A 156 0.59 -22.18 10.39
C GLY A 156 1.58 -21.48 11.33
N ALA A 157 2.83 -21.27 10.92
CA ALA A 157 3.81 -20.56 11.72
C ALA A 157 3.54 -19.05 11.72
N VAL A 158 4.10 -18.37 12.73
CA VAL A 158 4.04 -16.90 12.87
C VAL A 158 2.60 -16.36 12.78
N PRO A 159 1.73 -16.67 13.76
CA PRO A 159 0.36 -16.13 13.80
C PRO A 159 0.35 -14.61 13.77
N ALA A 160 -0.44 -14.03 12.88
CA ALA A 160 -0.55 -12.57 12.77
C ALA A 160 -1.93 -12.13 12.29
N ILE A 161 -2.36 -10.95 12.74
CA ILE A 161 -3.53 -10.24 12.21
C ILE A 161 -3.02 -9.00 11.49
N MET A 162 -3.30 -8.91 10.19
CA MET A 162 -3.08 -7.70 9.40
C MET A 162 -4.32 -6.81 9.49
N GLY A 163 -4.13 -5.52 9.70
CA GLY A 163 -5.21 -4.54 9.73
C GLY A 163 -4.82 -3.24 9.01
N PHE A 164 -5.85 -2.50 8.58
CA PHE A 164 -5.67 -1.19 7.94
C PHE A 164 -6.25 -0.05 8.78
N ILE A 165 -5.42 0.97 9.02
CA ILE A 165 -5.86 2.29 9.46
C ILE A 165 -6.10 3.12 8.20
N LEU A 166 -7.37 3.48 7.92
CA LEU A 166 -7.78 4.05 6.63
C LEU A 166 -8.12 5.54 6.69
N ALA A 167 -7.85 6.25 5.60
CA ALA A 167 -8.35 7.59 5.30
C ALA A 167 -8.13 8.62 6.42
N ARG A 168 -9.22 9.18 6.99
CA ARG A 168 -9.13 10.19 8.06
C ARG A 168 -8.47 9.64 9.33
N LYS A 169 -8.66 8.35 9.65
CA LYS A 169 -8.04 7.71 10.81
C LYS A 169 -6.53 7.65 10.65
N CYS A 170 -6.04 7.36 9.44
CA CYS A 170 -4.60 7.32 9.15
C CYS A 170 -3.93 8.65 9.49
N ARG A 171 -4.47 9.77 9.01
CA ARG A 171 -3.92 11.10 9.31
C ARG A 171 -3.93 11.41 10.81
N LYS A 172 -5.07 11.20 11.49
CA LYS A 172 -5.19 11.47 12.93
C LYS A 172 -4.26 10.62 13.78
N LEU A 173 -4.09 9.34 13.43
CA LEU A 173 -3.30 8.39 14.22
C LEU A 173 -1.82 8.37 13.83
N SER A 174 -1.42 9.08 12.76
CA SER A 174 -0.01 9.25 12.39
C SER A 174 0.75 10.10 13.42
N GLU A 175 0.06 10.96 14.16
CA GLU A 175 0.64 11.80 15.23
C GLU A 175 1.02 11.01 16.49
N LEU A 176 0.48 9.79 16.64
CA LEU A 176 0.80 8.92 17.75
C LEU A 176 2.16 8.22 17.54
N THR A 177 2.71 7.70 18.62
CA THR A 177 3.83 6.75 18.56
C THR A 177 3.38 5.39 18.03
N LYS A 178 4.35 4.57 17.58
CA LYS A 178 4.11 3.18 17.13
C LYS A 178 3.48 2.35 18.25
N GLU A 179 3.93 2.56 19.48
CA GLU A 179 3.50 1.87 20.69
C GLU A 179 2.06 2.25 21.07
N GLU A 180 1.70 3.53 20.99
CA GLU A 180 0.32 3.98 21.23
C GLU A 180 -0.66 3.44 20.18
N ARG A 181 -0.24 3.39 18.90
CA ARG A 181 -1.04 2.74 17.86
C ARG A 181 -1.23 1.26 18.16
N LEU A 182 -0.15 0.54 18.47
CA LEU A 182 -0.21 -0.88 18.84
C LEU A 182 -1.18 -1.12 20.01
N LYS A 183 -1.05 -0.34 21.08
CA LYS A 183 -1.91 -0.45 22.26
C LYS A 183 -3.39 -0.36 21.87
N ARG A 184 -3.77 0.67 21.11
CA ARG A 184 -5.17 0.87 20.66
C ARG A 184 -5.64 -0.25 19.73
N ILE A 185 -4.75 -0.80 18.89
CA ILE A 185 -5.06 -1.92 17.99
C ILE A 185 -5.34 -3.19 18.81
N CYS A 186 -4.48 -3.52 19.77
CA CYS A 186 -4.67 -4.67 20.64
C CYS A 186 -5.95 -4.57 21.47
N GLU A 187 -6.25 -3.37 22.00
CA GLU A 187 -7.48 -3.11 22.75
C GLU A 187 -8.74 -3.37 21.89
N ILE A 188 -8.78 -2.91 20.64
CA ILE A 188 -9.93 -3.19 19.77
C ILE A 188 -10.00 -4.66 19.37
N TYR A 189 -8.87 -5.32 19.08
CA TYR A 189 -8.87 -6.75 18.76
C TYR A 189 -9.35 -7.59 19.94
N SER A 190 -8.95 -7.23 21.16
CA SER A 190 -9.40 -7.91 22.38
C SER A 190 -10.91 -7.81 22.57
N ARG A 191 -11.47 -6.61 22.38
CA ARG A 191 -12.92 -6.40 22.45
C ARG A 191 -13.66 -7.19 21.37
N VAL A 192 -13.22 -7.10 20.11
CA VAL A 192 -13.91 -7.73 18.97
C VAL A 192 -13.82 -9.25 19.02
N LEU A 193 -12.69 -9.81 19.42
CA LEU A 193 -12.47 -11.27 19.51
C LEU A 193 -12.92 -11.86 20.86
N GLY A 194 -13.28 -11.02 21.83
CA GLY A 194 -13.70 -11.43 23.16
C GLY A 194 -12.61 -12.24 23.88
N THR A 195 -11.37 -11.76 23.88
CA THR A 195 -10.23 -12.44 24.52
C THR A 195 -9.11 -11.47 24.88
N GLU A 196 -8.51 -11.66 26.07
CA GLU A 196 -7.32 -10.90 26.50
C GLU A 196 -6.05 -11.34 25.76
N GLU A 197 -6.04 -12.51 25.10
CA GLU A 197 -4.89 -12.98 24.31
C GLU A 197 -4.45 -11.95 23.25
N ALA A 198 -5.40 -11.18 22.71
CA ALA A 198 -5.14 -10.11 21.75
C ALA A 198 -4.35 -8.92 22.34
N LEU A 199 -4.30 -8.77 23.67
CA LEU A 199 -3.53 -7.77 24.41
C LEU A 199 -2.06 -8.14 24.57
N HIS A 200 -1.67 -9.37 24.20
CA HIS A 200 -0.33 -9.91 24.39
C HIS A 200 0.38 -10.20 23.05
N PRO A 201 0.62 -9.18 22.22
CA PRO A 201 1.38 -9.36 20.99
C PRO A 201 2.83 -9.71 21.32
N VAL A 202 3.44 -10.57 20.50
CA VAL A 202 4.88 -10.89 20.60
C VAL A 202 5.73 -10.01 19.70
N HIS A 203 5.12 -9.36 18.69
CA HIS A 203 5.79 -8.45 17.77
C HIS A 203 4.78 -7.52 17.08
N TYR A 204 5.27 -6.39 16.55
CA TYR A 204 4.45 -5.44 15.80
C TYR A 204 5.23 -4.78 14.66
N GLU A 205 4.64 -4.81 13.46
CA GLU A 205 5.13 -4.06 12.31
C GLU A 205 4.06 -3.14 11.75
N GLU A 206 4.47 -1.98 11.27
CA GLU A 206 3.60 -1.07 10.54
C GLU A 206 4.34 -0.33 9.44
N LYS A 207 3.58 0.10 8.44
CA LYS A 207 4.06 1.01 7.39
C LYS A 207 3.03 2.09 7.13
N ASN A 208 3.41 3.34 7.39
CA ASN A 208 2.67 4.51 6.94
C ASN A 208 3.05 4.83 5.50
N TRP A 209 2.12 4.67 4.57
CA TRP A 209 2.36 4.94 3.14
C TRP A 209 2.25 6.42 2.79
N CYS A 210 1.83 7.28 3.73
CA CYS A 210 1.75 8.73 3.51
C CYS A 210 3.11 9.43 3.64
N GLU A 211 4.13 8.74 4.17
CA GLU A 211 5.48 9.26 4.40
C GLU A 211 6.45 8.97 3.25
N GLU A 212 5.99 8.24 2.22
CA GLU A 212 6.72 8.00 0.97
C GLU A 212 6.41 9.06 -0.11
#